data_AF-A0A523VC66-F1
#
_entry.id   AF-A0A523VC66-F1
#
_cell.length_a   1.000
_cell.length_b   1.000
_cell.length_c   1.000
_cell.angle_alpha   90.00
_cell.angle_beta   90.00
_cell.angle_gamma   90.00
#
_symmetry.space_group_name_H-M   'P 1'
#
loop_
_entity.id
_entity.type
_entity.pdbx_description
1 polymer ?
#
loop_
_entity_poly.entity_id
_entity_poly.type
_entity_poly.pdbx_seq_one_letter_code
_entity_poly.pdbx_strand_id
1 'polypeptide(L)'
;MDLDKEILIANRYRIIKKVASGGMADIYLGEDLKLDRQVAIKILSRNYAGDRNFVARFKSEAQVLAKLKHPNIVDIYDWGKFDDSYFIVMEYVDGISLKELIDRKGALDPIASTHLAIQICEALAFAHNNNLIHRDIKPQNILIASGKHVKITDFGIAKSLNTDITKTLNIMGTAQYISPEQARGGALDHRTDIYSLGIVIYEMLTGDTPFRGDTSIDISLKHINERPIKPSSLIVNIPVKLEKIVMTCLEKDPGSRYEDIDSLKRDLNNYLEDKPVLLGKGRKDFRKVNTFARKIRKNPTTTVAAAIAIIFFALFLTYSILFYGKDPVVVEEVIIPPIENMPADSARQTLLFFGLDMEIIEEIYSETIPDDYIIKQDPETNGDVPADRTVKVMISMGSKEYGILVPNILGLELEGARGILEAMG
;
A
#
# COMPACT_ATOMS: atom_id res chain seq x y z
N MET A 1 26.24 17.52 0.77
CA MET A 1 26.28 18.70 1.66
C MET A 1 27.47 18.46 2.57
N ASP A 2 28.46 19.35 2.56
CA ASP A 2 29.65 19.21 3.39
C ASP A 2 29.24 19.37 4.86
N LEU A 3 29.42 18.32 5.68
CA LEU A 3 29.03 18.31 7.10
C LEU A 3 30.04 19.03 8.01
N ASP A 4 31.17 19.49 7.45
CA ASP A 4 32.24 20.19 8.18
C ASP A 4 31.96 21.68 8.42
N LYS A 5 30.87 22.23 7.87
CA LYS A 5 30.38 23.57 8.19
C LYS A 5 29.17 23.47 9.10
N GLU A 6 29.16 24.25 10.18
CA GLU A 6 27.99 24.41 11.06
C GLU A 6 26.81 24.96 10.25
N ILE A 7 25.78 24.13 10.01
CA ILE A 7 24.59 24.53 9.25
C ILE A 7 23.54 25.03 10.23
N LEU A 8 23.16 26.30 10.07
CA LEU A 8 22.15 26.97 10.89
C LEU A 8 20.92 27.31 10.06
N ILE A 9 19.77 26.76 10.44
CA ILE A 9 18.48 26.99 9.78
C ILE A 9 17.74 28.10 10.51
N ALA A 10 17.23 29.07 9.73
CA ALA A 10 16.42 30.19 10.23
C ALA A 10 17.05 30.95 11.42
N ASN A 11 18.38 31.00 11.49
CA ASN A 11 19.15 31.56 12.61
C ASN A 11 18.76 31.00 13.99
N ARG A 12 18.24 29.77 14.05
CA ARG A 12 17.71 29.17 15.30
C ARG A 12 18.05 27.70 15.47
N TYR A 13 17.95 26.91 14.40
CA TYR A 13 18.10 25.46 14.50
C TYR A 13 19.44 25.03 13.93
N ARG A 14 20.34 24.55 14.78
CA ARG A 14 21.64 24.02 14.37
C ARG A 14 21.50 22.57 13.95
N ILE A 15 21.97 22.18 12.78
CA ILE A 15 22.07 20.77 12.38
C ILE A 15 23.26 20.14 13.07
N ILE A 16 23.06 18.98 13.70
CA ILE A 16 24.11 18.19 14.36
C ILE A 16 24.57 17.04 13.46
N LYS A 17 23.63 16.18 13.04
CA LYS A 17 23.93 15.02 12.19
C LYS A 17 22.73 14.59 11.38
N LYS A 18 22.98 13.92 10.24
CA LYS A 18 21.92 13.26 9.48
C LYS A 18 21.48 11.98 10.21
N VAL A 19 20.17 11.78 10.35
CA VAL A 19 19.57 10.62 11.02
C VAL A 19 19.07 9.61 9.99
N ALA A 20 18.35 10.08 8.96
CA ALA A 20 17.80 9.23 7.92
C ALA A 20 17.75 9.97 6.58
N SER A 21 17.77 9.20 5.49
CA SER A 21 17.49 9.70 4.15
C SER A 21 16.24 9.01 3.63
N GLY A 22 15.25 9.77 3.19
CA GLY A 22 14.04 9.26 2.57
C GLY A 22 13.92 9.70 1.11
N GLY A 23 13.00 9.10 0.37
CA GLY A 23 12.77 9.47 -1.03
C GLY A 23 12.37 10.94 -1.21
N MET A 24 11.50 11.46 -0.34
CA MET A 24 11.00 12.84 -0.42
C MET A 24 11.77 13.84 0.45
N ALA A 25 12.31 13.40 1.60
CA ALA A 25 12.92 14.28 2.58
C ALA A 25 14.03 13.56 3.35
N ASP A 26 14.99 14.35 3.81
CA ASP A 26 16.04 13.93 4.72
C ASP A 26 15.69 14.35 6.15
N ILE A 27 16.07 13.53 7.14
CA ILE A 27 15.85 13.84 8.56
C ILE A 27 17.21 14.04 9.22
N TYR A 28 17.34 15.14 9.95
CA TYR A 28 18.53 15.51 10.70
C TYR A 28 18.20 15.65 12.19
N LEU A 29 19.14 15.28 13.05
CA LEU A 29 19.15 15.69 14.45
C LEU A 29 19.69 17.12 14.48
N GLY A 30 19.02 17.99 15.22
CA GLY A 30 19.46 19.35 15.45
C GLY A 30 19.17 19.83 16.86
N GLU A 31 19.53 21.08 17.11
CA GLU A 31 19.39 21.78 18.38
C GLU A 31 18.63 23.08 18.15
N ASP A 32 17.58 23.32 18.91
CA ASP A 32 16.88 24.60 18.98
C ASP A 32 17.62 25.53 19.95
N LEU A 33 18.46 26.42 19.41
CA LEU A 33 19.34 27.29 20.19
C LEU A 33 18.57 28.31 21.05
N LYS A 34 17.28 28.53 20.78
CA LYS A 34 16.46 29.48 21.55
C LYS A 34 15.81 28.82 22.76
N LEU A 35 15.45 27.54 22.64
CA LEU A 35 14.76 26.79 23.70
C LEU A 35 15.66 25.76 24.39
N ASP A 36 16.91 25.64 23.94
CA ASP A 36 17.93 24.73 24.49
C ASP A 36 17.44 23.27 24.57
N ARG A 37 17.03 22.73 23.40
CA ARG A 37 16.52 21.36 23.29
C ARG A 37 16.89 20.71 21.97
N GLN A 38 16.97 19.38 21.98
CA GLN A 38 17.12 18.59 20.76
C GLN A 38 15.82 18.56 19.96
N VAL A 39 15.95 18.60 18.63
CA VAL A 39 14.85 18.56 17.67
C VAL A 39 15.20 17.69 16.47
N ALA A 40 14.19 17.08 15.86
CA ALA A 40 14.33 16.49 14.54
C ALA A 40 13.96 17.53 13.48
N ILE A 41 14.77 17.62 12.43
CA ILE A 41 14.60 18.57 11.33
C ILE A 41 14.44 17.77 10.05
N LYS A 42 13.21 17.74 9.52
CA LYS A 42 12.88 17.12 8.23
C LYS A 42 13.06 18.17 7.14
N ILE A 43 13.98 17.96 6.20
CA ILE A 43 14.27 18.87 5.10
C ILE A 43 13.83 18.23 3.79
N LEU A 44 12.99 18.92 3.02
CA LEU A 44 12.53 18.46 1.72
C LEU A 44 13.72 18.29 0.76
N SER A 45 13.77 17.19 0.03
CA SER A 45 14.84 16.97 -0.95
C SER A 45 14.77 18.02 -2.07
N ARG A 46 15.94 18.52 -2.50
CA ARG A 46 16.05 19.58 -3.51
C ARG A 46 15.37 19.21 -4.84
N ASN A 47 15.32 17.91 -5.16
CA ASN A 47 14.64 17.39 -6.35
C ASN A 47 13.13 17.68 -6.36
N TYR A 48 12.54 17.92 -5.19
CA TYR A 48 11.10 18.21 -5.04
C TYR A 48 10.82 19.64 -4.59
N ALA A 49 11.84 20.41 -4.21
CA ALA A 49 11.65 21.76 -3.67
C ALA A 49 11.12 22.78 -4.71
N GLY A 50 11.36 22.52 -6.00
CA GLY A 50 10.80 23.30 -7.10
C GLY A 50 9.37 22.90 -7.51
N ASP A 51 8.89 21.73 -7.08
CA ASP A 51 7.55 21.24 -7.44
C ASP A 51 6.51 21.78 -6.45
N ARG A 52 5.63 22.65 -6.96
CA ARG A 52 4.56 23.30 -6.18
C ARG A 52 3.65 22.28 -5.49
N ASN A 53 3.41 21.12 -6.09
CA ASN A 53 2.55 20.09 -5.51
C ASN A 53 3.22 19.44 -4.29
N PHE A 54 4.50 19.07 -4.39
CA PHE A 54 5.24 18.51 -3.25
C PHE A 54 5.40 19.52 -2.11
N VAL A 55 5.67 20.80 -2.43
CA VAL A 55 5.77 21.86 -1.44
C VAL A 55 4.43 22.10 -0.72
N ALA A 56 3.33 22.19 -1.47
CA ALA A 56 2.00 22.38 -0.89
C ALA A 56 1.63 21.23 0.05
N ARG A 57 1.96 19.99 -0.34
CA ARG A 57 1.77 18.80 0.49
C ARG A 57 2.58 18.83 1.78
N PHE A 58 3.89 19.11 1.66
CA PHE A 58 4.80 19.19 2.80
C PHE A 58 4.33 20.25 3.82
N LYS A 59 3.89 21.41 3.33
CA LYS A 59 3.31 22.47 4.18
C LYS A 59 1.99 22.04 4.83
N SER A 60 1.10 21.42 4.07
CA SER A 60 -0.20 20.96 4.57
C SER A 60 -0.04 19.95 5.72
N GLU A 61 0.88 18.99 5.55
CA GLU A 61 1.22 18.00 6.57
C GLU A 61 1.65 18.67 7.88
N ALA A 62 2.60 19.62 7.81
CA ALA A 62 3.05 20.38 8.97
C ALA A 62 1.92 21.15 9.67
N GLN A 63 1.06 21.83 8.89
CA GLN A 63 -0.01 22.67 9.42
C GLN A 63 -1.13 21.89 10.11
N VAL A 64 -1.46 20.70 9.58
CA VAL A 64 -2.46 19.82 10.18
C VAL A 64 -1.90 19.20 11.47
N LEU A 65 -0.69 18.67 11.42
CA LEU A 65 -0.06 18.00 12.55
C LEU A 65 0.32 18.96 13.69
N ALA A 66 0.68 20.21 13.40
CA ALA A 66 0.98 21.20 14.43
C ALA A 66 -0.21 21.54 15.35
N LYS A 67 -1.44 21.16 14.98
CA LYS A 67 -2.64 21.31 15.81
C LYS A 67 -2.88 20.13 16.75
N LEU A 68 -2.20 19.01 16.51
CA LEU A 68 -2.35 17.79 17.29
C LEU A 68 -1.34 17.77 18.43
N LYS A 69 -1.81 17.43 19.63
CA LYS A 69 -0.97 17.19 20.80
C LYS A 69 -1.43 15.91 21.46
N HIS A 70 -0.59 14.89 21.37
CA HIS A 70 -0.91 13.57 21.92
C HIS A 70 0.39 12.87 22.34
N PRO A 71 0.42 12.15 23.49
CA PRO A 71 1.63 11.47 23.95
C PRO A 71 2.19 10.49 22.92
N ASN A 72 1.35 9.87 22.10
CA ASN A 72 1.77 8.90 21.07
C ASN A 72 1.87 9.46 19.65
N ILE A 73 1.85 10.79 19.47
CA ILE A 73 2.11 11.44 18.17
C ILE A 73 3.33 12.34 18.34
N VAL A 74 4.19 12.40 17.32
CA VAL A 74 5.34 13.32 17.26
C VAL A 74 4.83 14.75 17.16
N ASP A 75 5.27 15.61 18.08
CA ASP A 75 4.87 17.02 18.05
C ASP A 75 5.58 17.78 16.93
N ILE A 76 4.83 18.60 16.18
CA ILE A 76 5.40 19.55 15.22
C ILE A 76 5.56 20.91 15.88
N TYR A 77 6.78 21.45 15.85
CA TYR A 77 7.11 22.71 16.50
C TYR A 77 7.09 23.90 15.54
N ASP A 78 7.60 23.70 14.32
CA ASP A 78 7.78 24.79 13.36
C ASP A 78 7.89 24.24 11.93
N TRP A 79 7.71 25.11 10.94
CA TRP A 79 8.03 24.81 9.55
C TRP A 79 8.42 26.10 8.84
N GLY A 80 9.25 25.99 7.80
CA GLY A 80 9.71 27.18 7.08
C GLY A 80 10.44 26.87 5.79
N LYS A 81 10.99 27.93 5.20
CA LYS A 81 11.88 27.86 4.03
C LYS A 81 13.33 28.02 4.49
N PHE A 82 14.22 27.21 3.92
CA PHE A 82 15.66 27.28 4.15
C PHE A 82 16.39 27.10 2.83
N ASP A 83 17.20 28.09 2.43
CA ASP A 83 17.76 28.23 1.09
C ASP A 83 16.68 28.04 0.01
N ASP A 84 16.90 27.11 -0.93
CA ASP A 84 15.96 26.72 -1.98
C ASP A 84 15.05 25.55 -1.60
N SER A 85 14.97 25.20 -0.31
CA SER A 85 14.14 24.10 0.19
C SER A 85 13.23 24.50 1.36
N TYR A 86 12.51 23.51 1.89
CA TYR A 86 11.57 23.64 2.99
C TYR A 86 11.95 22.69 4.12
N PHE A 87 11.65 23.08 5.35
CA PHE A 87 11.91 22.26 6.54
C PHE A 87 10.71 22.22 7.48
N ILE A 88 10.63 21.15 8.26
CA ILE A 88 9.73 20.98 9.41
C ILE A 88 10.60 20.64 10.61
N VAL A 89 10.39 21.35 11.71
CA VAL A 89 11.00 21.05 13.01
C VAL A 89 9.99 20.33 13.87
N MET A 90 10.39 19.19 14.40
CA MET A 90 9.54 18.30 15.16
C MET A 90 10.28 17.75 16.38
N GLU A 91 9.53 17.12 17.28
CA GLU A 91 10.06 16.40 18.43
C GLU A 91 11.13 15.40 18.00
N TYR A 92 12.29 15.46 18.67
CA TYR A 92 13.28 14.41 18.55
C TYR A 92 12.92 13.26 19.48
N VAL A 93 12.65 12.09 18.90
CA VAL A 93 12.39 10.88 19.67
C VAL A 93 13.69 10.09 19.77
N ASP A 94 14.26 10.02 20.96
CA ASP A 94 15.42 9.18 21.25
C ASP A 94 14.99 7.71 21.37
N GLY A 95 15.24 6.94 20.32
CA GLY A 95 14.76 5.58 20.17
C GLY A 95 15.05 5.00 18.78
N ILE A 96 14.40 3.87 18.47
CA ILE A 96 14.50 3.20 17.17
C ILE A 96 13.12 3.09 16.52
N SER A 97 13.07 2.88 15.20
CA SER A 97 11.80 2.54 14.55
C SER A 97 11.33 1.14 14.95
N LEU A 98 10.02 0.89 14.89
CA LEU A 98 9.47 -0.45 15.06
C LEU A 98 10.03 -1.40 13.99
N LYS A 99 10.31 -0.91 12.78
CA LYS A 99 10.96 -1.71 11.74
C LYS A 99 12.32 -2.22 12.20
N GLU A 100 13.15 -1.32 12.71
CA GLU A 100 14.47 -1.67 13.22
C GLU A 100 14.39 -2.62 14.42
N LEU A 101 13.37 -2.49 15.28
CA LEU A 101 13.13 -3.44 16.36
C LEU A 101 12.82 -4.85 15.84
N ILE A 102 11.94 -4.96 14.85
CA ILE A 102 11.56 -6.23 14.20
C ILE A 102 12.78 -6.83 13.49
N ASP A 103 13.53 -6.04 12.72
CA ASP A 103 14.70 -6.52 11.98
C ASP A 103 15.80 -7.06 12.92
N ARG A 104 15.94 -6.47 14.12
CA ARG A 104 16.91 -6.92 15.14
C ARG A 104 16.47 -8.17 15.91
N LYS A 105 15.16 -8.33 16.15
CA LYS A 105 14.64 -9.39 17.04
C LYS A 105 13.91 -10.53 16.31
N GLY A 106 13.54 -10.33 15.05
CA GLY A 106 12.55 -11.15 14.36
C GLY A 106 11.16 -10.98 14.98
N ALA A 107 10.43 -12.10 15.07
CA ALA A 107 9.13 -12.16 15.73
C ALA A 107 9.22 -11.68 17.19
N LEU A 108 8.31 -10.78 17.57
CA LEU A 108 8.17 -10.22 18.89
C LEU A 108 7.17 -11.01 19.73
N ASP A 109 7.35 -10.95 21.04
CA ASP A 109 6.44 -11.58 22.00
C ASP A 109 4.99 -11.08 21.84
N PRO A 110 3.96 -11.96 21.84
CA PRO A 110 2.57 -11.58 21.66
C PRO A 110 2.04 -10.52 22.64
N ILE A 111 2.47 -10.56 23.91
CA ILE A 111 2.04 -9.59 24.93
C ILE A 111 2.70 -8.24 24.67
N ALA A 112 4.01 -8.24 24.41
CA ALA A 112 4.74 -7.02 24.05
C ALA A 112 4.18 -6.35 22.79
N SER A 113 3.92 -7.11 21.73
CA SER A 113 3.31 -6.63 20.48
C SER A 113 1.93 -6.01 20.72
N THR A 114 1.14 -6.60 21.61
CA THR A 114 -0.19 -6.09 21.96
C THR A 114 -0.11 -4.74 22.70
N HIS A 115 0.82 -4.58 23.64
CA HIS A 115 1.02 -3.30 24.32
C HIS A 115 1.44 -2.18 23.36
N LEU A 116 2.29 -2.48 22.37
CA LEU A 116 2.66 -1.53 21.33
C LEU A 116 1.44 -1.18 20.46
N ALA A 117 0.67 -2.18 20.03
CA ALA A 117 -0.53 -2.00 19.23
C ALA A 117 -1.58 -1.12 19.93
N ILE A 118 -1.78 -1.26 21.24
CA ILE A 118 -2.70 -0.42 22.02
C ILE A 118 -2.27 1.05 21.98
N GLN A 119 -0.99 1.36 22.18
CA GLN A 119 -0.49 2.74 22.09
C GLN A 119 -0.65 3.33 20.67
N ILE A 120 -0.49 2.51 19.64
CA ILE A 120 -0.76 2.91 18.25
C ILE A 120 -2.25 3.22 18.06
N CYS A 121 -3.14 2.38 18.60
CA CYS A 121 -4.58 2.63 18.59
C CYS A 121 -4.95 3.94 19.30
N GLU A 122 -4.28 4.31 20.38
CA GLU A 122 -4.53 5.58 21.10
C GLU A 122 -4.22 6.80 20.23
N ALA A 123 -3.06 6.82 19.57
CA ALA A 123 -2.72 7.86 18.60
C ALA A 123 -3.71 7.93 17.43
N LEU A 124 -4.06 6.78 16.85
CA LEU A 124 -5.00 6.72 15.74
C LEU A 124 -6.41 7.15 16.15
N ALA A 125 -6.88 6.78 17.34
CA ALA A 125 -8.17 7.24 17.88
C ALA A 125 -8.21 8.77 17.99
N PHE A 126 -7.13 9.37 18.52
CA PHE A 126 -7.02 10.81 18.61
C PHE A 126 -7.05 11.48 17.22
N ALA A 127 -6.31 10.94 16.24
CA ALA A 127 -6.32 11.46 14.88
C ALA A 127 -7.69 11.33 14.20
N HIS A 128 -8.32 10.15 14.28
CA HIS A 128 -9.64 9.87 13.68
C HIS A 128 -10.73 10.78 14.26
N ASN A 129 -10.70 11.05 15.57
CA ASN A 129 -11.61 12.00 16.23
C ASN A 129 -11.41 13.46 15.76
N ASN A 130 -10.25 13.77 15.19
CA ASN A 130 -9.96 15.05 14.55
C ASN A 130 -10.14 15.01 13.02
N ASN A 131 -10.85 14.00 12.50
CA ASN A 131 -11.09 13.75 11.08
C ASN A 131 -9.80 13.59 10.25
N LEU A 132 -8.74 13.09 10.87
CA LEU A 132 -7.46 12.84 10.22
C LEU A 132 -7.19 11.34 10.12
N ILE A 133 -7.11 10.83 8.91
CA ILE A 133 -6.68 9.46 8.61
C ILE A 133 -5.18 9.48 8.33
N HIS A 134 -4.43 8.53 8.89
CA HIS A 134 -2.98 8.48 8.71
C HIS A 134 -2.56 8.04 7.31
N ARG A 135 -3.19 7.00 6.74
CA ARG A 135 -3.01 6.51 5.35
C ARG A 135 -1.63 5.92 5.01
N ASP A 136 -0.72 5.83 5.98
CA ASP A 136 0.64 5.31 5.79
C ASP A 136 1.18 4.68 7.08
N ILE A 137 0.34 3.90 7.76
CA ILE A 137 0.75 3.16 8.95
C ILE A 137 1.66 2.01 8.52
N LYS A 138 2.90 2.04 9.02
CA LYS A 138 3.95 1.05 8.78
C LYS A 138 5.01 1.13 9.87
N PRO A 139 5.82 0.09 10.11
CA PRO A 139 6.79 0.07 11.21
C PRO A 139 7.87 1.14 11.12
N GLN A 140 8.17 1.68 9.93
CA GLN A 140 9.13 2.77 9.76
C GLN A 140 8.61 4.11 10.30
N ASN A 141 7.28 4.30 10.31
CA ASN A 141 6.61 5.52 10.80
C ASN A 141 6.19 5.42 12.28
N ILE A 142 6.59 4.34 12.95
CA ILE A 142 6.29 4.08 14.36
C ILE A 142 7.62 4.06 15.11
N LEU A 143 7.86 5.03 15.97
CA LEU A 143 9.08 5.14 16.77
C LEU A 143 8.84 4.57 18.17
N ILE A 144 9.81 3.81 18.66
CA ILE A 144 9.85 3.26 20.02
C ILE A 144 10.88 4.05 20.82
N ALA A 145 10.40 5.00 21.61
CA ALA A 145 11.24 5.82 22.48
C ALA A 145 11.87 4.98 23.60
N SER A 146 12.94 5.50 24.19
CA SER A 146 13.51 5.01 25.45
C SER A 146 12.40 4.81 26.50
N GLY A 147 12.23 3.57 26.99
CA GLY A 147 11.14 3.19 27.90
C GLY A 147 9.94 2.49 27.24
N LYS A 148 10.01 2.13 25.95
CA LYS A 148 8.96 1.42 25.18
C LYS A 148 7.67 2.23 24.96
N HIS A 149 7.79 3.55 24.96
CA HIS A 149 6.71 4.45 24.60
C HIS A 149 6.65 4.64 23.08
N VAL A 150 5.47 4.52 22.49
CA VAL A 150 5.27 4.63 21.04
C VAL A 150 5.02 6.08 20.64
N LYS A 151 5.64 6.53 19.55
CA LYS A 151 5.40 7.82 18.88
C LYS A 151 5.16 7.59 17.39
N ILE A 152 4.01 8.01 16.87
CA ILE A 152 3.68 7.95 15.44
C ILE A 152 4.14 9.24 14.76
N THR A 153 4.73 9.10 13.57
CA THR A 153 5.20 10.19 12.71
C THR A 153 4.68 10.04 11.28
N ASP A 154 4.89 11.06 10.44
CA ASP A 154 4.71 11.01 8.99
C ASP A 154 3.29 10.59 8.54
N PHE A 155 2.29 11.36 8.97
CA PHE A 155 0.94 11.18 8.46
C PHE A 155 0.95 11.39 6.95
N GLY A 156 0.45 10.39 6.21
CA GLY A 156 0.43 10.32 4.75
C GLY A 156 -0.50 11.33 4.07
N ILE A 157 -0.70 12.51 4.66
CA ILE A 157 -1.48 13.65 4.17
C ILE A 157 -1.01 14.03 2.75
N ALA A 158 0.29 13.93 2.50
CA ALA A 158 0.88 14.15 1.18
C ALA A 158 0.42 13.14 0.11
N LYS A 159 0.05 11.90 0.44
CA LYS A 159 -0.31 10.88 -0.56
C LYS A 159 -1.73 11.06 -1.14
N SER A 160 -2.52 12.00 -0.62
CA SER A 160 -3.95 12.13 -0.93
C SER A 160 -4.30 13.24 -1.92
N LEU A 161 -3.36 14.13 -2.25
CA LEU A 161 -3.58 15.19 -3.23
C LEU A 161 -3.05 14.69 -4.57
N ASN A 162 -3.94 14.08 -5.36
CA ASN A 162 -3.77 13.68 -6.76
C ASN A 162 -2.41 13.02 -7.08
N THR A 163 -2.16 11.83 -6.57
CA THR A 163 -1.11 10.97 -7.14
C THR A 163 -1.74 9.94 -8.05
N ASP A 164 -1.23 9.85 -9.27
CA ASP A 164 -1.31 8.64 -10.10
C ASP A 164 -0.93 7.46 -9.20
N ILE A 165 -1.88 6.54 -9.00
CA ILE A 165 -1.72 5.35 -8.15
C ILE A 165 -0.44 4.59 -8.54
N THR A 166 -0.09 4.61 -9.83
CA THR A 166 1.14 4.07 -10.42
C THR A 166 2.43 4.61 -9.78
N LYS A 167 2.53 5.91 -9.49
CA LYS A 167 3.73 6.51 -8.86
C LYS A 167 3.86 6.15 -7.38
N THR A 168 2.73 5.99 -6.68
CA THR A 168 2.72 5.55 -5.26
C THR A 168 3.05 4.07 -5.14
N LEU A 169 2.59 3.25 -6.10
CA LEU A 169 2.94 1.83 -6.21
C LEU A 169 4.43 1.62 -6.55
N ASN A 170 5.07 2.54 -7.27
CA ASN A 170 6.50 2.44 -7.63
C ASN A 170 7.48 2.63 -6.45
N ILE A 171 7.01 2.96 -5.24
CA ILE A 171 7.89 3.04 -4.05
C ILE A 171 7.96 1.66 -3.40
N MET A 172 9.07 0.96 -3.62
CA MET A 172 9.41 -0.44 -3.27
C MET A 172 9.29 -0.85 -1.77
N GLY A 173 8.63 -0.09 -0.91
CA GLY A 173 8.37 -0.45 0.49
C GLY A 173 7.02 0.03 1.05
N THR A 174 6.23 0.79 0.29
CA THR A 174 4.90 1.23 0.75
C THR A 174 3.83 0.18 0.45
N ALA A 175 4.00 -0.59 -0.63
CA ALA A 175 3.02 -1.57 -1.08
C ALA A 175 2.77 -2.70 -0.06
N GLN A 176 3.71 -2.98 0.84
CA GLN A 176 3.58 -4.03 1.86
C GLN A 176 2.53 -3.75 2.94
N TYR A 177 2.14 -2.47 3.11
CA TYR A 177 1.21 -2.03 4.17
C TYR A 177 -0.05 -1.37 3.62
N ILE A 178 -0.22 -1.37 2.29
CA ILE A 178 -1.33 -0.71 1.62
C ILE A 178 -2.64 -1.47 1.86
N SER A 179 -3.73 -0.74 2.08
CA SER A 179 -5.05 -1.37 2.16
C SER A 179 -5.58 -1.78 0.77
N PRO A 180 -6.51 -2.74 0.68
CA PRO A 180 -7.13 -3.13 -0.59
C PRO A 180 -7.80 -1.96 -1.30
N GLU A 181 -8.46 -1.07 -0.55
CA GLU A 181 -9.10 0.13 -1.08
C GLU A 181 -8.09 1.18 -1.55
N GLN A 182 -6.94 1.35 -0.88
CA GLN A 182 -5.86 2.19 -1.36
C GLN A 182 -5.25 1.64 -2.65
N ALA A 183 -5.02 0.32 -2.72
CA ALA A 183 -4.49 -0.33 -3.90
C ALA A 183 -5.42 -0.14 -5.11
N ARG A 184 -6.74 -0.24 -4.92
CA ARG A 184 -7.77 -0.01 -5.96
C ARG A 184 -7.99 1.46 -6.33
N GLY A 185 -7.42 2.42 -5.59
CA GLY A 185 -7.74 3.85 -5.77
C GLY A 185 -9.14 4.24 -5.30
N GLY A 186 -9.76 3.44 -4.43
CA GLY A 186 -11.10 3.69 -3.92
C GLY A 186 -11.15 4.79 -2.85
N ALA A 187 -12.37 5.14 -2.44
CA ALA A 187 -12.57 6.06 -1.32
C ALA A 187 -11.98 5.50 -0.02
N LEU A 188 -11.23 6.34 0.70
CA LEU A 188 -10.55 5.96 1.93
C LEU A 188 -11.31 6.49 3.15
N ASP A 189 -11.39 5.65 4.18
CA ASP A 189 -11.85 6.05 5.52
C ASP A 189 -10.88 5.55 6.60
N HIS A 190 -11.22 5.76 7.88
CA HIS A 190 -10.37 5.38 9.01
C HIS A 190 -10.07 3.87 9.10
N ARG A 191 -10.88 3.02 8.44
CA ARG A 191 -10.67 1.56 8.41
C ARG A 191 -9.52 1.15 7.51
N THR A 192 -9.01 2.06 6.68
CA THR A 192 -7.71 1.93 6.00
C THR A 192 -6.57 1.79 7.01
N ASP A 193 -6.52 2.65 8.03
CA ASP A 193 -5.48 2.58 9.06
C ASP A 193 -5.59 1.29 9.90
N ILE A 194 -6.81 0.79 10.12
CA ILE A 194 -7.06 -0.48 10.83
C ILE A 194 -6.43 -1.67 10.08
N TYR A 195 -6.55 -1.70 8.75
CA TYR A 195 -5.96 -2.76 7.93
C TYR A 195 -4.43 -2.70 7.97
N SER A 196 -3.85 -1.51 7.75
CA SER A 196 -2.41 -1.31 7.82
C SER A 196 -1.84 -1.63 9.21
N LEU A 197 -2.55 -1.27 10.29
CA LEU A 197 -2.19 -1.69 11.65
C LEU A 197 -2.28 -3.22 11.82
N GLY A 198 -3.27 -3.87 11.22
CA GLY A 198 -3.36 -5.34 11.16
C GLY A 198 -2.11 -5.97 10.56
N ILE A 199 -1.56 -5.37 9.50
CA ILE A 199 -0.30 -5.81 8.88
C ILE A 199 0.88 -5.59 9.83
N VAL A 200 0.95 -4.42 10.48
CA VAL A 200 2.01 -4.14 11.47
C VAL A 200 1.97 -5.14 12.61
N ILE A 201 0.80 -5.47 13.16
CA ILE A 201 0.67 -6.48 14.22
C ILE A 201 1.05 -7.86 13.70
N TYR A 202 0.66 -8.21 12.47
CA TYR A 202 1.07 -9.45 11.82
C TYR A 202 2.60 -9.55 11.77
N GLU A 203 3.28 -8.54 11.22
CA GLU A 203 4.74 -8.51 11.10
C GLU A 203 5.43 -8.51 12.46
N MET A 204 4.90 -7.83 13.47
CA MET A 204 5.41 -7.94 14.84
C MET A 204 5.35 -9.39 15.34
N LEU A 205 4.31 -10.16 15.01
CA LEU A 205 4.15 -11.53 15.51
C LEU A 205 4.92 -12.58 14.71
N THR A 206 5.19 -12.32 13.44
CA THR A 206 5.82 -13.30 12.52
C THR A 206 7.24 -12.93 12.13
N GLY A 207 7.64 -11.67 12.32
CA GLY A 207 8.85 -11.08 11.75
C GLY A 207 8.74 -10.75 10.26
N ASP A 208 7.59 -10.98 9.63
CA ASP A 208 7.42 -10.85 8.17
C ASP A 208 6.01 -10.40 7.78
N THR A 209 5.88 -9.69 6.67
CA THR A 209 4.58 -9.19 6.18
C THR A 209 3.72 -10.35 5.62
N PRO A 210 2.38 -10.24 5.65
CA PRO A 210 1.49 -11.32 5.22
C PRO A 210 1.56 -11.63 3.72
N PHE A 211 2.06 -10.69 2.91
CA PHE A 211 2.22 -10.87 1.47
C PHE A 211 3.64 -10.48 1.05
N ARG A 212 4.21 -11.29 0.16
CA ARG A 212 5.49 -11.05 -0.52
C ARG A 212 5.29 -11.12 -2.03
N GLY A 213 6.11 -10.43 -2.80
CA GLY A 213 6.06 -10.44 -4.27
C GLY A 213 7.32 -9.81 -4.83
N ASP A 214 7.58 -10.07 -6.11
CA ASP A 214 8.78 -9.57 -6.79
C ASP A 214 8.65 -8.09 -7.13
N THR A 215 7.42 -7.63 -7.39
CA THR A 215 7.10 -6.22 -7.62
C THR A 215 6.10 -5.66 -6.61
N SER A 216 6.09 -4.34 -6.44
CA SER A 216 5.08 -3.63 -5.63
C SER A 216 3.65 -3.84 -6.13
N ILE A 217 3.48 -4.05 -7.44
CA ILE A 217 2.19 -4.31 -8.07
C ILE A 217 1.69 -5.69 -7.64
N ASP A 218 2.55 -6.72 -7.69
CA ASP A 218 2.20 -8.08 -7.24
C ASP A 218 1.74 -8.08 -5.78
N ILE A 219 2.47 -7.38 -4.90
CA ILE A 219 2.13 -7.27 -3.48
C ILE A 219 0.75 -6.58 -3.32
N SER A 220 0.49 -5.54 -4.10
CA SER A 220 -0.78 -4.82 -4.07
C SER A 220 -1.95 -5.69 -4.56
N LEU A 221 -1.76 -6.49 -5.61
CA LEU A 221 -2.73 -7.48 -6.07
C LEU A 221 -3.03 -8.54 -5.00
N LYS A 222 -2.02 -8.97 -4.24
CA LYS A 222 -2.21 -9.88 -3.10
C LYS A 222 -3.01 -9.24 -1.98
N HIS A 223 -2.77 -7.96 -1.66
CA HIS A 223 -3.64 -7.24 -0.72
C HIS A 223 -5.09 -7.18 -1.21
N ILE A 224 -5.35 -7.13 -2.52
CA ILE A 224 -6.71 -7.10 -3.08
C ILE A 224 -7.37 -8.47 -3.06
N ASN A 225 -6.65 -9.52 -3.48
CA ASN A 225 -7.23 -10.80 -3.88
C ASN A 225 -6.91 -11.97 -2.95
N GLU A 226 -5.75 -11.96 -2.29
CA GLU A 226 -5.23 -13.11 -1.54
C GLU A 226 -5.55 -13.02 -0.05
N ARG A 227 -5.96 -14.12 0.57
CA ARG A 227 -6.13 -14.16 2.03
C ARG A 227 -4.77 -14.37 2.72
N PRO A 228 -4.46 -13.63 3.79
CA PRO A 228 -3.19 -13.80 4.48
C PRO A 228 -3.12 -15.19 5.13
N ILE A 229 -1.93 -15.77 5.15
CA ILE A 229 -1.64 -16.98 5.93
C ILE A 229 -1.88 -16.65 7.41
N LYS A 230 -2.33 -17.62 8.19
CA LYS A 230 -2.52 -17.41 9.63
C LYS A 230 -1.16 -17.32 10.34
N PRO A 231 -0.94 -16.36 11.26
CA PRO A 231 0.30 -16.29 12.04
C PRO A 231 0.65 -17.60 12.75
N SER A 232 -0.33 -18.33 13.29
CA SER A 232 -0.11 -19.62 13.97
C SER A 232 0.37 -20.74 13.03
N SER A 233 0.23 -20.59 11.72
CA SER A 233 0.80 -21.51 10.74
C SER A 233 2.30 -21.26 10.50
N LEU A 234 2.81 -20.09 10.89
CA LEU A 234 4.21 -19.69 10.70
C LEU A 234 5.01 -19.75 12.00
N ILE A 235 4.41 -19.28 13.10
CA ILE A 235 5.05 -19.19 14.42
C ILE A 235 4.28 -20.06 15.41
N VAL A 236 5.01 -20.96 16.06
CA VAL A 236 4.46 -21.80 17.15
C VAL A 236 4.09 -20.90 18.33
N ASN A 237 2.96 -21.18 18.97
CA ASN A 237 2.43 -20.46 20.15
C ASN A 237 1.82 -19.07 19.92
N ILE A 238 1.37 -18.72 18.70
CA ILE A 238 0.51 -17.54 18.56
C ILE A 238 -0.85 -17.77 19.24
N PRO A 239 -1.27 -16.92 20.20
CA PRO A 239 -2.54 -17.10 20.88
C PRO A 239 -3.74 -16.92 19.93
N VAL A 240 -4.69 -17.85 20.00
CA VAL A 240 -5.86 -17.89 19.12
C VAL A 240 -6.69 -16.60 19.17
N LYS A 241 -6.80 -15.97 20.34
CA LYS A 241 -7.52 -14.69 20.50
C LYS A 241 -6.84 -13.58 19.69
N LEU A 242 -5.51 -13.46 19.82
CA LEU A 242 -4.74 -12.43 19.12
C LEU A 242 -4.73 -12.67 17.60
N GLU A 243 -4.59 -13.92 17.16
CA GLU A 243 -4.72 -14.26 15.74
C GLU A 243 -6.07 -13.82 15.17
N LYS A 244 -7.18 -14.07 15.87
CA LYS A 244 -8.52 -13.63 15.41
C LYS A 244 -8.61 -12.11 15.27
N ILE A 245 -8.02 -11.35 16.19
CA ILE A 245 -7.97 -9.89 16.11
C ILE A 245 -7.23 -9.46 14.84
N VAL A 246 -6.01 -9.97 14.63
CA VAL A 246 -5.19 -9.65 13.45
C VAL A 246 -5.91 -10.00 12.15
N MET A 247 -6.48 -11.21 12.07
CA MET A 247 -7.19 -11.65 10.87
C MET A 247 -8.45 -10.81 10.60
N THR A 248 -9.11 -10.28 11.64
CA THR A 248 -10.26 -9.36 11.49
C THR A 248 -9.82 -8.01 10.93
N CYS A 249 -8.66 -7.48 11.35
CA CYS A 249 -8.09 -6.27 10.74
C CYS A 249 -7.79 -6.47 9.25
N LEU A 250 -7.35 -7.67 8.86
CA LEU A 250 -6.92 -8.01 7.49
C LEU A 250 -8.07 -8.46 6.56
N GLU A 251 -9.33 -8.30 6.96
CA GLU A 251 -10.47 -8.53 6.09
C GLU A 251 -10.44 -7.59 4.88
N LYS A 252 -10.78 -8.11 3.69
CA LYS A 252 -10.64 -7.36 2.43
C LYS A 252 -11.69 -6.27 2.31
N ASP A 253 -12.92 -6.60 2.68
CA ASP A 253 -14.01 -5.64 2.78
C ASP A 253 -13.85 -4.80 4.07
N PRO A 254 -13.73 -3.46 3.98
CA PRO A 254 -13.70 -2.59 5.14
C PRO A 254 -14.92 -2.75 6.05
N GLY A 255 -16.09 -3.15 5.52
CA GLY A 255 -17.30 -3.44 6.30
C GLY A 255 -17.19 -4.64 7.23
N SER A 256 -16.25 -5.54 6.94
CA SER A 256 -15.99 -6.77 7.69
C SER A 256 -14.87 -6.62 8.74
N ARG A 257 -14.17 -5.47 8.76
CA ARG A 257 -13.15 -5.13 9.76
C ARG A 257 -13.82 -4.60 11.05
N TYR A 258 -12.99 -4.12 11.98
CA TYR A 258 -13.47 -3.31 13.10
C TYR A 258 -14.14 -2.02 12.60
N GLU A 259 -15.25 -1.65 13.25
CA GLU A 259 -16.01 -0.45 12.89
C GLU A 259 -15.20 0.83 13.14
N ASP A 260 -14.40 0.84 14.20
CA ASP A 260 -13.50 1.92 14.58
C ASP A 260 -12.26 1.37 15.30
N ILE A 261 -11.27 2.23 15.48
CA ILE A 261 -10.00 1.86 16.12
C ILE A 261 -10.16 1.58 17.62
N ASP A 262 -11.14 2.20 18.29
CA ASP A 262 -11.43 1.94 19.70
C ASP A 262 -11.99 0.54 19.94
N SER A 263 -12.73 -0.02 18.97
CA SER A 263 -13.20 -1.41 18.99
C SER A 263 -12.04 -2.40 18.87
N LEU A 264 -11.05 -2.11 18.01
CA LEU A 264 -9.81 -2.89 17.95
C LEU A 264 -9.05 -2.80 19.28
N LYS A 265 -8.85 -1.58 19.81
CA LYS A 265 -8.17 -1.34 21.09
C LYS A 265 -8.83 -2.11 22.23
N ARG A 266 -10.16 -2.16 22.27
CA ARG A 266 -10.92 -2.92 23.27
C ARG A 266 -10.63 -4.41 23.21
N ASP A 267 -10.57 -5.00 22.03
CA ASP A 267 -10.27 -6.42 21.88
C ASP A 267 -8.81 -6.76 22.22
N LEU A 268 -7.87 -5.87 21.91
CA LEU A 268 -6.47 -6.01 22.34
C LEU A 268 -6.37 -5.99 23.88
N ASN A 269 -7.09 -5.10 24.56
CA ASN A 269 -7.18 -5.10 26.03
C ASN A 269 -7.87 -6.35 26.57
N ASN A 270 -8.98 -6.79 25.97
CA ASN A 270 -9.64 -8.03 26.35
C ASN A 270 -8.70 -9.24 26.24
N TYR A 271 -7.85 -9.28 25.21
CA TYR A 271 -6.84 -10.32 25.09
C TYR A 271 -5.81 -10.28 26.23
N LEU A 272 -5.29 -9.11 26.61
CA LEU A 272 -4.35 -8.98 27.74
C LEU A 272 -4.97 -9.38 29.08
N GLU A 273 -6.27 -9.12 29.26
CA GLU A 273 -7.02 -9.43 30.48
C GLU A 273 -7.64 -10.83 30.45
N ASP A 274 -7.32 -11.65 29.44
CA ASP A 274 -7.91 -12.97 29.17
C ASP A 274 -9.46 -13.00 29.09
N LYS A 275 -10.07 -11.86 28.75
CA LYS A 275 -11.51 -11.75 28.48
C LYS A 275 -11.88 -12.26 27.08
N PRO A 276 -13.16 -12.55 26.81
CA PRO A 276 -13.62 -12.84 25.45
C PRO A 276 -13.42 -11.63 24.51
N VAL A 277 -12.94 -11.89 23.30
CA VAL A 277 -12.86 -10.90 22.22
C VAL A 277 -14.20 -10.83 21.48
N LEU A 278 -14.63 -9.63 21.13
CA LEU A 278 -15.93 -9.38 20.50
C LEU A 278 -15.86 -9.50 18.97
N LEU A 279 -14.71 -9.09 18.40
CA LEU A 279 -14.42 -8.96 16.98
C LEU A 279 -15.36 -7.92 16.30
N GLY A 280 -15.01 -7.50 15.07
CA GLY A 280 -15.80 -6.54 14.27
C GLY A 280 -17.28 -6.93 14.16
N LYS A 281 -18.15 -6.00 13.70
CA LYS A 281 -19.63 -6.08 13.77
C LYS A 281 -20.12 -7.50 13.98
N GLY A 282 -20.40 -7.82 15.25
CA GLY A 282 -20.52 -9.19 15.74
C GLY A 282 -21.20 -10.05 14.71
N ARG A 283 -20.50 -11.09 14.23
CA ARG A 283 -21.06 -12.09 13.31
C ARG A 283 -22.50 -12.31 13.74
N LYS A 284 -23.47 -11.80 12.97
CA LYS A 284 -24.85 -12.20 13.16
C LYS A 284 -24.80 -13.70 13.00
N ASP A 285 -24.96 -14.38 14.12
CA ASP A 285 -24.87 -15.81 14.23
C ASP A 285 -25.84 -16.38 13.19
N PHE A 286 -25.31 -16.90 12.08
CA PHE A 286 -26.10 -17.52 11.01
C PHE A 286 -26.78 -18.83 11.49
N ARG A 287 -26.75 -19.10 12.80
CA ARG A 287 -27.43 -20.21 13.48
C ARG A 287 -28.91 -19.99 13.80
N LYS A 288 -29.53 -18.89 13.37
CA LYS A 288 -31.00 -18.73 13.40
C LYS A 288 -31.62 -18.55 12.01
N VAL A 289 -31.32 -19.45 11.08
CA VAL A 289 -32.17 -19.66 9.89
C VAL A 289 -32.53 -21.14 9.81
N ASN A 290 -33.27 -21.63 10.80
CA ASN A 290 -33.97 -22.90 10.65
C ASN A 290 -35.22 -22.99 11.54
N THR A 291 -36.07 -21.97 11.47
CA THR A 291 -37.47 -22.06 11.94
C THR A 291 -38.25 -20.90 11.33
N PHE A 292 -38.64 -20.99 10.06
CA PHE A 292 -39.87 -20.36 9.55
C PHE A 292 -40.26 -20.96 8.18
N ALA A 293 -40.26 -22.28 8.09
CA ALA A 293 -41.01 -22.99 7.05
C ALA A 293 -42.42 -23.27 7.57
N ARG A 294 -43.35 -22.30 7.50
CA ARG A 294 -44.79 -22.63 7.43
C ARG A 294 -45.69 -21.47 6.95
N LYS A 295 -46.30 -21.73 5.78
CA LYS A 295 -47.65 -21.34 5.34
C LYS A 295 -47.91 -19.84 5.05
N ILE A 296 -47.71 -19.44 3.79
CA ILE A 296 -48.42 -18.30 3.20
C ILE A 296 -49.70 -18.83 2.53
N ARG A 297 -50.85 -18.40 3.05
CA ARG A 297 -52.19 -18.62 2.48
C ARG A 297 -52.48 -17.46 1.51
N LYS A 298 -52.76 -17.77 0.25
CA LYS A 298 -53.02 -16.77 -0.81
C LYS A 298 -54.32 -16.00 -0.52
N ASN A 299 -54.22 -14.67 -0.41
CA ASN A 299 -55.36 -13.74 -0.44
C ASN A 299 -55.37 -12.94 -1.75
N PRO A 300 -56.54 -12.78 -2.42
CA PRO A 300 -56.64 -12.19 -3.76
C PRO A 300 -56.21 -10.71 -3.86
N THR A 301 -56.10 -10.00 -2.73
CA THR A 301 -55.59 -8.62 -2.68
C THR A 301 -54.09 -8.53 -2.96
N THR A 302 -53.30 -9.57 -2.64
CA THR A 302 -51.84 -9.60 -2.90
C THR A 302 -51.50 -9.81 -4.37
N THR A 303 -52.35 -10.53 -5.12
CA THR A 303 -52.21 -10.71 -6.56
C THR A 303 -52.49 -9.43 -7.36
N VAL A 304 -53.44 -8.60 -6.92
CA VAL A 304 -53.73 -7.32 -7.58
C VAL A 304 -52.61 -6.30 -7.29
N ALA A 305 -52.10 -6.25 -6.06
CA ALA A 305 -50.96 -5.40 -5.71
C ALA A 305 -49.68 -5.77 -6.47
N ALA A 306 -49.42 -7.07 -6.66
CA ALA A 306 -48.28 -7.55 -7.45
C ALA A 306 -48.42 -7.18 -8.93
N ALA A 307 -49.62 -7.28 -9.51
CA ALA A 307 -49.87 -6.88 -10.90
C ALA A 307 -49.65 -5.38 -11.11
N ILE A 308 -50.11 -4.54 -10.17
CA ILE A 308 -49.88 -3.08 -10.22
C ILE A 308 -48.38 -2.76 -10.10
N ALA A 309 -47.66 -3.42 -9.20
CA ALA A 309 -46.22 -3.23 -9.05
C ALA A 309 -45.43 -3.62 -10.31
N ILE A 310 -45.84 -4.68 -11.01
CA ILE A 310 -45.24 -5.10 -12.28
C ILE A 310 -45.50 -4.06 -13.37
N ILE A 311 -46.70 -3.47 -13.42
CA ILE A 311 -47.03 -2.41 -14.38
C ILE A 311 -46.19 -1.15 -14.11
N PHE A 312 -46.04 -0.74 -12.85
CA PHE A 312 -45.17 0.38 -12.47
C PHE A 312 -43.70 0.10 -12.79
N PHE A 313 -43.23 -1.11 -12.57
CA PHE A 313 -41.86 -1.51 -12.92
C PHE A 313 -41.63 -1.51 -14.43
N ALA A 314 -42.59 -1.99 -15.21
CA ALA A 314 -42.53 -1.96 -16.68
C ALA A 314 -42.57 -0.53 -17.21
N LEU A 315 -43.41 0.35 -16.66
CA LEU A 315 -43.44 1.77 -17.01
C LEU A 315 -42.14 2.49 -16.63
N PHE A 316 -41.57 2.19 -15.45
CA PHE A 316 -40.28 2.72 -15.01
C PHE A 316 -39.13 2.26 -15.90
N LEU A 317 -39.13 0.98 -16.30
CA LEU A 317 -38.13 0.42 -17.20
C LEU A 317 -38.25 1.02 -18.60
N THR A 318 -39.47 1.20 -19.11
CA THR A 318 -39.74 1.83 -20.41
C THR A 318 -39.33 3.31 -20.39
N TYR A 319 -39.64 4.03 -19.32
CA TYR A 319 -39.20 5.41 -19.10
C TYR A 319 -37.68 5.52 -19.01
N SER A 320 -37.03 4.61 -18.26
CA SER A 320 -35.57 4.57 -18.18
C SER A 320 -34.94 4.33 -19.55
N ILE A 321 -35.48 3.41 -20.37
CA ILE A 321 -34.96 3.15 -21.72
C ILE A 321 -35.16 4.36 -22.64
N LEU A 322 -36.30 5.06 -22.57
CA LEU A 322 -36.59 6.23 -23.41
C LEU A 322 -35.80 7.49 -23.01
N PHE A 323 -35.44 7.64 -21.73
CA PHE A 323 -34.89 8.90 -21.20
C PHE A 323 -33.44 8.82 -20.69
N TYR A 324 -32.89 7.63 -20.36
CA TYR A 324 -31.49 7.49 -19.91
C TYR A 324 -30.47 7.19 -21.03
N GLY A 325 -30.90 7.10 -22.30
CA GLY A 325 -30.01 6.88 -23.44
C GLY A 325 -29.22 8.13 -23.90
N LYS A 326 -29.18 9.21 -23.11
CA LYS A 326 -28.59 10.51 -23.50
C LYS A 326 -27.87 11.26 -22.37
N ASP A 327 -27.34 10.57 -21.37
CA ASP A 327 -26.32 11.16 -20.50
C ASP A 327 -24.93 10.64 -20.89
N PRO A 328 -23.91 11.52 -20.99
CA PRO A 328 -22.57 11.10 -21.35
C PRO A 328 -22.04 10.15 -20.28
N VAL A 329 -21.56 8.99 -20.72
CA VAL A 329 -20.76 8.08 -19.88
C VAL A 329 -19.61 8.91 -19.33
N VAL A 330 -19.61 9.14 -18.02
CA VAL A 330 -18.42 9.58 -17.30
C VAL A 330 -17.47 8.40 -17.39
N VAL A 331 -16.60 8.42 -18.39
CA VAL A 331 -15.50 7.46 -18.49
C VAL A 331 -14.61 7.78 -17.30
N GLU A 332 -14.54 6.87 -16.32
CA GLU A 332 -13.42 6.90 -15.39
C GLU A 332 -12.16 6.95 -16.25
N GLU A 333 -11.34 7.99 -16.08
CA GLU A 333 -10.03 8.12 -16.73
C GLU A 333 -9.17 6.94 -16.24
N VAL A 334 -9.28 5.82 -16.94
CA VAL A 334 -8.35 4.70 -16.80
C VAL A 334 -7.03 5.18 -17.40
N ILE A 335 -5.91 4.98 -16.71
CA ILE A 335 -4.60 5.39 -17.21
C ILE A 335 -3.89 4.13 -17.68
N ILE A 336 -3.23 4.19 -18.85
CA ILE A 336 -2.45 3.06 -19.37
C ILE A 336 -1.16 2.94 -18.56
N PRO A 337 -0.96 1.83 -17.81
CA PRO A 337 0.24 1.63 -17.01
C PRO A 337 1.48 1.37 -17.90
N PRO A 338 2.69 1.69 -17.42
CA PRO A 338 3.92 1.22 -18.05
C PRO A 338 4.10 -0.28 -17.78
N ILE A 339 4.21 -1.07 -18.84
CA ILE A 339 4.44 -2.52 -18.78
C ILE A 339 5.68 -2.97 -19.58
N GLU A 340 6.41 -2.04 -20.19
CA GLU A 340 7.68 -2.33 -20.87
C GLU A 340 8.73 -2.90 -19.90
N ASN A 341 9.48 -3.90 -20.37
CA ASN A 341 10.44 -4.69 -19.59
C ASN A 341 9.84 -5.47 -18.41
N MET A 342 8.52 -5.68 -18.39
CA MET A 342 7.88 -6.62 -17.47
C MET A 342 7.76 -8.01 -18.09
N PRO A 343 7.78 -9.10 -17.30
CA PRO A 343 7.34 -10.42 -17.77
C PRO A 343 5.90 -10.36 -18.29
N ALA A 344 5.59 -11.12 -19.35
CA ALA A 344 4.28 -11.08 -20.01
C ALA A 344 3.11 -11.40 -19.05
N ASP A 345 3.30 -12.36 -18.14
CA ASP A 345 2.28 -12.70 -17.14
C ASP A 345 2.03 -11.56 -16.13
N SER A 346 3.08 -10.89 -15.67
CA SER A 346 2.97 -9.73 -14.77
C SER A 346 2.34 -8.53 -15.49
N ALA A 347 2.69 -8.30 -16.76
CA ALA A 347 2.10 -7.27 -17.60
C ALA A 347 0.60 -7.50 -17.81
N ARG A 348 0.19 -8.75 -18.09
CA ARG A 348 -1.21 -9.14 -18.24
C ARG A 348 -2.02 -8.88 -16.97
N GLN A 349 -1.49 -9.26 -15.81
CA GLN A 349 -2.14 -9.00 -14.52
C GLN A 349 -2.24 -7.51 -14.21
N THR A 350 -1.21 -6.74 -14.58
CA THR A 350 -1.19 -5.28 -14.43
C THR A 350 -2.28 -4.64 -15.29
N LEU A 351 -2.37 -4.99 -16.58
CA LEU A 351 -3.42 -4.46 -17.46
C LEU A 351 -4.81 -4.84 -16.97
N LEU A 352 -5.03 -6.10 -16.59
CA LEU A 352 -6.31 -6.58 -16.07
C LEU A 352 -6.73 -5.81 -14.82
N PHE A 353 -5.78 -5.43 -13.97
CA PHE A 353 -6.02 -4.61 -12.78
C PHE A 353 -6.54 -3.20 -13.11
N PHE A 354 -6.05 -2.60 -14.20
CA PHE A 354 -6.58 -1.33 -14.73
C PHE A 354 -7.85 -1.51 -15.58
N GLY A 355 -8.38 -2.74 -15.68
CA GLY A 355 -9.53 -3.05 -16.53
C GLY A 355 -9.22 -2.95 -18.02
N LEU A 356 -7.95 -3.20 -18.39
CA LEU A 356 -7.43 -3.26 -19.75
C LEU A 356 -7.10 -4.71 -20.11
N ASP A 357 -7.33 -5.08 -21.36
CA ASP A 357 -6.95 -6.38 -21.90
C ASP A 357 -5.57 -6.31 -22.56
N MET A 358 -4.85 -7.43 -22.60
CA MET A 358 -3.54 -7.53 -23.26
C MET A 358 -3.63 -8.39 -24.51
N GLU A 359 -3.22 -7.84 -25.64
CA GLU A 359 -3.10 -8.58 -26.91
C GLU A 359 -1.64 -8.61 -27.37
N ILE A 360 -1.09 -9.81 -27.59
CA ILE A 360 0.26 -9.96 -28.15
C ILE A 360 0.14 -9.85 -29.67
N ILE A 361 0.79 -8.84 -30.23
CA ILE A 361 0.74 -8.57 -31.69
C ILE A 361 1.98 -9.03 -32.43
N GLU A 362 3.12 -9.15 -31.74
CA GLU A 362 4.39 -9.53 -32.35
C GLU A 362 5.33 -10.16 -31.32
N GLU A 363 6.12 -11.14 -31.77
CA GLU A 363 7.20 -11.76 -30.99
C GLU A 363 8.53 -11.47 -31.68
N ILE A 364 9.47 -10.81 -31.00
CA ILE A 364 10.71 -10.31 -31.59
C ILE A 364 11.92 -10.86 -30.83
N TYR A 365 12.93 -11.35 -31.54
CA TYR A 365 14.21 -11.72 -30.93
C TYR A 365 14.94 -10.47 -30.43
N SER A 366 15.42 -10.51 -29.19
CA SER A 366 16.20 -9.44 -28.58
C SER A 366 17.44 -10.00 -27.92
N GLU A 367 18.60 -9.44 -28.22
CA GLU A 367 19.86 -9.83 -27.56
C GLU A 367 19.96 -9.28 -26.13
N THR A 368 19.16 -8.27 -25.79
CA THR A 368 19.24 -7.53 -24.53
C THR A 368 18.06 -7.76 -23.59
N ILE A 369 16.93 -8.24 -24.10
CA ILE A 369 15.69 -8.46 -23.33
C ILE A 369 15.47 -9.97 -23.21
N PRO A 370 15.25 -10.51 -21.99
CA PRO A 370 15.02 -11.95 -21.79
C PRO A 370 13.75 -12.45 -22.50
N ASP A 371 13.70 -13.76 -22.75
CA ASP A 371 12.51 -14.45 -23.26
C ASP A 371 11.27 -14.19 -22.37
N ASP A 372 10.10 -14.00 -23.00
CA ASP A 372 8.79 -13.73 -22.39
C ASP A 372 8.65 -12.37 -21.67
N TYR A 373 9.46 -11.37 -22.04
CA TYR A 373 9.35 -9.99 -21.55
C TYR A 373 8.73 -9.04 -22.58
N ILE A 374 7.96 -8.06 -22.12
CA ILE A 374 7.40 -7.01 -22.98
C ILE A 374 8.51 -6.09 -23.50
N ILE A 375 8.68 -6.03 -24.81
CA ILE A 375 9.60 -5.11 -25.49
C ILE A 375 8.97 -3.73 -25.62
N LYS A 376 7.71 -3.69 -26.05
CA LYS A 376 7.00 -2.46 -26.37
C LYS A 376 5.50 -2.63 -26.15
N GLN A 377 4.83 -1.55 -25.79
CA GLN A 377 3.37 -1.46 -25.70
C GLN A 377 2.81 -0.39 -26.64
N ASP A 378 1.56 -0.57 -27.07
CA ASP A 378 0.75 0.42 -27.77
C ASP A 378 -0.70 0.36 -27.22
N PRO A 379 -1.25 1.46 -26.68
CA PRO A 379 -0.65 2.79 -26.57
C PRO A 379 0.50 2.88 -25.54
N GLU A 380 1.34 3.91 -25.70
CA GLU A 380 2.40 4.23 -24.74
C GLU A 380 1.84 4.60 -23.36
N THR A 381 2.68 4.57 -22.34
CA THR A 381 2.29 4.90 -20.96
C THR A 381 1.64 6.27 -20.86
N ASN A 382 0.52 6.37 -20.14
CA ASN A 382 -0.32 7.58 -20.06
C ASN A 382 -0.90 8.06 -21.42
N GLY A 383 -0.91 7.21 -22.45
CA GLY A 383 -1.64 7.46 -23.68
C GLY A 383 -3.16 7.38 -23.50
N ASP A 384 -3.89 7.77 -24.54
CA ASP A 384 -5.35 7.67 -24.57
C ASP A 384 -5.80 6.21 -24.51
N VAL A 385 -6.74 5.90 -23.62
CA VAL A 385 -7.30 4.54 -23.49
C VAL A 385 -8.03 4.16 -24.78
N PRO A 386 -7.69 3.02 -25.41
CA PRO A 386 -8.39 2.52 -26.57
C PRO A 386 -9.88 2.29 -26.26
N ALA A 387 -10.75 2.52 -27.24
CA ALA A 387 -12.20 2.35 -27.05
C ALA A 387 -12.61 0.91 -26.68
N ASP A 388 -11.80 -0.08 -27.06
CA ASP A 388 -11.93 -1.50 -26.74
C ASP A 388 -11.14 -1.92 -25.50
N ARG A 389 -10.40 -0.99 -24.87
CA ARG A 389 -9.55 -1.21 -23.69
C ARG A 389 -8.43 -2.24 -23.89
N THR A 390 -8.04 -2.52 -25.14
CA THR A 390 -6.97 -3.48 -25.45
C THR A 390 -5.63 -2.77 -25.59
N VAL A 391 -4.63 -3.19 -24.84
CA VAL A 391 -3.22 -2.77 -25.02
C VAL A 391 -2.48 -3.84 -25.80
N LYS A 392 -1.91 -3.44 -26.92
CA LYS A 392 -1.14 -4.29 -27.82
C LYS A 392 0.32 -4.31 -27.40
N VAL A 393 0.92 -5.49 -27.35
CA VAL A 393 2.29 -5.67 -26.86
C VAL A 393 3.14 -6.48 -27.83
N MET A 394 4.42 -6.14 -27.88
CA MET A 394 5.45 -6.96 -28.50
C MET A 394 6.23 -7.69 -27.41
N ILE A 395 6.40 -9.00 -27.52
CA ILE A 395 7.14 -9.80 -26.53
C ILE A 395 8.50 -10.20 -27.08
N SER A 396 9.47 -10.41 -26.19
CA SER A 396 10.78 -10.90 -26.58
C SER A 396 10.83 -12.42 -26.62
N MET A 397 11.46 -12.96 -27.67
CA MET A 397 11.81 -14.37 -27.82
C MET A 397 13.23 -14.69 -27.29
N GLY A 398 13.83 -13.75 -26.55
CA GLY A 398 15.24 -13.83 -26.15
C GLY A 398 16.22 -13.72 -27.32
N SER A 399 17.48 -14.07 -27.07
CA SER A 399 18.53 -14.02 -28.08
C SER A 399 18.32 -15.12 -29.13
N LYS A 400 18.47 -14.76 -30.41
CA LYS A 400 18.41 -15.73 -31.51
C LYS A 400 19.65 -16.63 -31.46
N GLU A 401 19.57 -17.78 -30.81
CA GLU A 401 20.63 -18.79 -30.89
C GLU A 401 20.68 -19.35 -32.32
N TYR A 402 21.68 -18.94 -33.09
CA TYR A 402 22.07 -19.70 -34.27
C TYR A 402 22.72 -20.99 -33.78
N GLY A 403 21.95 -22.07 -33.74
CA GLY A 403 22.50 -23.40 -33.58
C GLY A 403 23.40 -23.71 -34.77
N ILE A 404 24.71 -23.44 -34.65
CA ILE A 404 25.69 -23.99 -35.58
C ILE A 404 25.74 -25.48 -35.26
N LEU A 405 25.17 -26.30 -36.15
CA LEU A 405 25.34 -27.74 -36.13
C LEU A 405 26.83 -28.04 -36.31
N VAL A 406 27.57 -28.22 -35.21
CA VAL A 406 28.97 -28.65 -35.28
C VAL A 406 28.97 -30.10 -35.77
N PRO A 407 29.54 -30.40 -36.94
CA PRO A 407 29.58 -31.76 -37.46
C PRO A 407 30.43 -32.63 -36.52
N ASN A 408 30.06 -33.90 -36.42
CA ASN A 408 30.83 -34.83 -35.60
C ASN A 408 32.21 -35.07 -36.22
N ILE A 409 33.25 -34.53 -35.59
CA ILE A 409 34.65 -34.63 -36.02
C ILE A 409 35.42 -35.74 -35.30
N LEU A 410 34.75 -36.56 -34.48
CA LEU A 410 35.40 -37.68 -33.80
C LEU A 410 35.90 -38.72 -34.82
N GLY A 411 37.22 -38.97 -34.80
CA GLY A 411 37.88 -39.94 -35.67
C GLY A 411 38.53 -39.35 -36.93
N LEU A 412 38.42 -38.04 -37.16
CA LEU A 412 39.12 -37.36 -38.25
C LEU A 412 40.57 -37.00 -37.87
N GLU A 413 41.45 -36.95 -38.87
CA GLU A 413 42.78 -36.35 -38.70
C GLU A 413 42.66 -34.84 -38.44
N LEU A 414 43.60 -34.31 -37.65
CA LEU A 414 43.55 -32.95 -37.10
C LEU A 414 43.43 -31.86 -38.18
N GLU A 415 44.06 -32.06 -39.33
CA GLU A 415 44.00 -31.14 -40.47
C GLU A 415 42.61 -31.15 -41.15
N GLY A 416 41.98 -32.33 -41.25
CA GLY A 416 40.62 -32.48 -41.80
C GLY A 416 39.54 -31.94 -40.87
N ALA A 417 39.66 -32.19 -39.56
CA ALA A 417 38.75 -31.62 -38.57
C ALA A 417 38.80 -30.08 -38.57
N ARG A 418 40.01 -29.53 -38.68
CA ARG A 418 40.23 -28.07 -38.72
C ARG A 418 39.67 -27.43 -39.99
N GLY A 419 39.90 -28.04 -41.16
CA GLY A 419 39.34 -27.54 -42.42
C GLY A 419 37.80 -27.52 -42.44
N ILE A 420 37.15 -28.51 -41.83
CA ILE A 420 35.69 -28.55 -41.72
C ILE A 420 35.17 -27.42 -40.82
N LEU A 421 35.83 -27.15 -39.69
CA LEU A 421 35.43 -26.07 -38.79
C LEU A 421 35.70 -24.68 -39.39
N GLU A 422 36.85 -24.47 -40.03
CA GLU A 422 37.20 -23.19 -40.69
C GLU A 422 36.27 -22.88 -41.88
N ALA A 423 35.72 -23.90 -42.55
CA ALA A 423 34.74 -23.71 -43.62
C ALA A 423 33.34 -23.32 -43.12
N MET A 424 33.04 -23.48 -41.82
CA MET A 424 31.74 -23.18 -41.23
C MET A 424 31.65 -21.77 -40.60
N GLY A 425 32.76 -21.02 -40.56
CA GLY A 425 32.84 -19.64 -40.07
C GLY A 425 33.79 -19.47 -38.92
#